data_AF-A0A2V1NTS4-F1
#
_entry.id   AF-A0A2V1NTS4-F1
#
_cell.length_a   1.000
_cell.length_b   1.000
_cell.length_c   1.000
_cell.angle_alpha   90.00
_cell.angle_beta   90.00
_cell.angle_gamma   90.00
#
_symmetry.space_group_name_H-M   'P 1'
#
loop_
_entity.id
_entity.type
_entity.pdbx_description
1 polymer ?
#
loop_
_entity_poly.entity_id
_entity_poly.type
_entity_poly.pdbx_seq_one_letter_code
_entity_poly.pdbx_strand_id
1 'polypeptide(L)'
;MRWYGPAVLLTLVGAAVLRITLFGELYLRYVQAGLRPWLVISGVLLTGLGVAAGALARVRGDEYDDGEGHACHGDGDGDDGDGRSREGDADPHPGQLPGHRPRLAWLLALPALALLLYPPPALGSYSAGREAAARAAQGVGTFPALPAGDPVGLTVAAFSSRAVYDSGRSLTGRTVRMTGFVTRGKGQVWYLTRLLVTCCAADATTSKVEIRGAGAPAVDTWVTVTGTWLPEGELGSDEAWPPVLAADTVVRIAQPKDPYEKP
;
A
#
# COMPACT_ATOMS: atom_id res chain seq x y z
N MET A 1 -19.20 -29.60 -0.44
CA MET A 1 -19.19 -28.11 -0.50
C MET A 1 -17.92 -27.41 0.03
N ARG A 2 -17.02 -28.05 0.80
CA ARG A 2 -15.91 -27.34 1.49
C ARG A 2 -14.67 -27.02 0.64
N TRP A 3 -14.59 -27.52 -0.59
CA TRP A 3 -13.37 -27.46 -1.43
C TRP A 3 -13.25 -26.23 -2.36
N TYR A 4 -14.36 -25.55 -2.68
CA TYR A 4 -14.33 -24.37 -3.57
C TYR A 4 -14.02 -23.05 -2.84
N GLY A 5 -14.06 -23.04 -1.50
CA GLY A 5 -13.88 -21.83 -0.70
C GLY A 5 -12.62 -21.04 -1.03
N PRO A 6 -11.42 -21.67 -1.07
CA PRO A 6 -10.18 -20.97 -1.39
C PRO A 6 -10.12 -20.42 -2.82
N ALA A 7 -10.63 -21.17 -3.80
CA ALA A 7 -10.63 -20.75 -5.21
C ALA A 7 -11.60 -19.58 -5.46
N VAL A 8 -12.80 -19.65 -4.88
CA VAL A 8 -13.77 -18.55 -4.92
C VAL A 8 -13.23 -17.33 -4.20
N LEU A 9 -12.62 -17.49 -3.02
CA LEU A 9 -12.03 -16.38 -2.28
C LEU A 9 -10.90 -15.69 -3.06
N LEU A 10 -9.96 -16.46 -3.63
CA LEU A 10 -8.87 -15.92 -4.45
C LEU A 10 -9.39 -15.15 -5.67
N THR A 11 -10.40 -15.70 -6.34
CA THR A 11 -11.03 -15.06 -7.50
C THR A 11 -11.73 -13.76 -7.09
N LEU A 12 -12.48 -13.76 -5.98
CA LEU A 12 -13.16 -12.57 -5.47
C LEU A 12 -12.17 -11.49 -5.03
N VAL A 13 -11.09 -11.85 -4.34
CA VAL A 13 -10.05 -10.90 -3.93
C VAL A 13 -9.33 -10.33 -5.15
N GLY A 14 -8.93 -11.18 -6.11
CA GLY A 14 -8.31 -10.73 -7.36
C GLY A 14 -9.22 -9.79 -8.15
N ALA A 15 -10.50 -10.16 -8.31
CA ALA A 15 -11.50 -9.33 -8.97
C ALA A 15 -11.74 -8.00 -8.23
N ALA A 16 -11.77 -8.01 -6.89
CA ALA A 16 -11.90 -6.79 -6.09
C ALA A 16 -10.70 -5.86 -6.30
N VAL A 17 -9.47 -6.40 -6.25
CA VAL A 17 -8.24 -5.64 -6.53
C VAL A 17 -8.26 -5.04 -7.94
N LEU A 18 -8.66 -5.82 -8.95
CA LEU A 18 -8.81 -5.31 -10.32
C LEU A 18 -9.89 -4.24 -10.41
N ARG A 19 -11.02 -4.40 -9.71
CA ARG A 19 -12.13 -3.44 -9.71
C ARG A 19 -11.72 -2.09 -9.13
N ILE A 20 -10.95 -2.07 -8.05
CA ILE A 20 -10.53 -0.83 -7.39
C ILE A 20 -9.35 -0.14 -8.09
N THR A 21 -8.58 -0.87 -8.92
CA THR A 21 -7.38 -0.35 -9.61
C THR A 21 -7.64 0.06 -11.06
N LEU A 22 -8.50 -0.68 -11.78
CA LEU A 22 -8.85 -0.41 -13.17
C LEU A 22 -9.97 0.62 -13.27
N PHE A 23 -10.99 0.50 -12.41
CA PHE A 23 -12.24 1.25 -12.52
C PHE A 23 -12.45 2.23 -11.35
N GLY A 24 -11.40 2.53 -10.59
CA GLY A 24 -11.45 3.45 -9.47
C GLY A 24 -10.10 4.07 -9.15
N GLU A 25 -10.14 5.22 -8.48
CA GLU A 25 -8.97 5.87 -7.86
C GLU A 25 -8.90 5.57 -6.36
N LEU A 26 -9.72 4.62 -5.90
CA LEU A 26 -9.82 4.25 -4.49
C LEU A 26 -8.50 3.67 -3.97
N TYR A 27 -7.69 3.08 -4.85
CA TYR A 27 -6.35 2.62 -4.50
C TYR A 27 -5.40 3.77 -4.10
N LEU A 28 -5.61 5.00 -4.60
CA LEU A 28 -4.80 6.18 -4.24
C LEU A 28 -5.01 6.63 -2.80
N ARG A 29 -6.03 6.09 -2.10
CA ARG A 29 -6.18 6.29 -0.65
C ARG A 29 -5.24 5.44 0.19
N TYR A 30 -4.58 4.46 -0.42
CA TYR A 30 -3.79 3.47 0.29
C TYR A 30 -2.38 3.31 -0.29
N VAL A 31 -2.23 3.43 -1.61
CA VAL A 31 -1.00 3.06 -2.32
C VAL A 31 -0.60 4.16 -3.29
N GLN A 32 0.71 4.35 -3.43
CA GLN A 32 1.32 5.31 -4.34
C GLN A 32 0.90 5.04 -5.81
N ALA A 33 0.60 6.10 -6.57
CA ALA A 33 0.15 6.01 -7.96
C ALA A 33 1.01 5.14 -8.89
N GLY A 34 2.33 5.07 -8.66
CA GLY A 34 3.29 4.32 -9.49
C GLY A 34 3.24 2.81 -9.31
N LEU A 35 2.58 2.32 -8.26
CA LEU A 35 2.40 0.88 -8.02
C LEU A 35 1.16 0.30 -8.72
N ARG A 36 0.41 1.13 -9.45
CA ARG A 36 -0.76 0.71 -10.24
C ARG A 36 -0.48 -0.48 -11.17
N PRO A 37 0.58 -0.52 -12.01
CA PRO A 37 0.82 -1.67 -12.88
C PRO A 37 1.06 -2.96 -12.11
N TRP A 38 1.79 -2.90 -10.99
CA TRP A 38 2.05 -4.05 -10.13
C TRP A 38 0.79 -4.59 -9.46
N LEU A 39 -0.11 -3.69 -9.03
CA LEU A 39 -1.42 -4.03 -8.51
C LEU A 39 -2.32 -4.71 -9.55
N VAL A 40 -2.26 -4.26 -10.81
CA VAL A 40 -3.02 -4.90 -11.90
C VAL A 40 -2.46 -6.30 -12.18
N ILE A 41 -1.13 -6.44 -12.28
CA ILE A 41 -0.48 -7.74 -12.50
C ILE A 41 -0.86 -8.73 -11.39
N SER A 42 -0.78 -8.33 -10.11
CA SER A 42 -1.14 -9.20 -9.00
C SER A 42 -2.64 -9.56 -9.01
N GLY A 43 -3.52 -8.61 -9.32
CA GLY A 43 -4.95 -8.86 -9.47
C GLY A 43 -5.27 -9.87 -10.57
N VAL A 44 -4.61 -9.77 -11.74
CA VAL A 44 -4.74 -10.73 -12.84
C VAL A 44 -4.24 -12.11 -12.42
N LEU A 45 -3.07 -12.18 -11.78
CA LEU A 45 -2.49 -13.45 -11.32
C LEU A 45 -3.39 -14.13 -10.29
N LEU A 46 -3.89 -13.40 -9.29
CA LEU A 46 -4.80 -13.94 -8.27
C LEU A 46 -6.11 -14.45 -8.88
N THR A 47 -6.68 -13.69 -9.81
CA THR A 47 -7.91 -14.08 -10.51
C THR A 47 -7.67 -15.32 -11.38
N GLY A 48 -6.57 -15.33 -12.14
CA GLY A 48 -6.18 -16.46 -12.99
C GLY A 48 -5.93 -17.73 -12.20
N LEU A 49 -5.20 -17.64 -11.07
CA LEU A 49 -4.96 -18.75 -10.16
C LEU A 49 -6.27 -19.28 -9.54
N GLY A 50 -7.16 -18.38 -9.11
CA GLY A 50 -8.47 -18.75 -8.56
C GLY A 50 -9.36 -19.49 -9.58
N VAL A 51 -9.41 -18.98 -10.82
CA VAL A 51 -10.16 -19.60 -11.92
C VAL A 51 -9.55 -20.95 -12.31
N ALA A 52 -8.23 -21.03 -12.46
CA ALA A 52 -7.53 -22.27 -12.79
C ALA A 52 -7.75 -23.34 -11.70
N ALA A 53 -7.58 -22.98 -10.43
CA ALA A 53 -7.84 -23.88 -9.31
C ALA A 53 -9.31 -24.36 -9.27
N GLY A 54 -10.25 -23.46 -9.55
CA GLY A 54 -11.67 -23.81 -9.68
C GLY A 54 -11.94 -24.76 -10.85
N ALA A 55 -11.33 -24.54 -12.01
CA ALA A 55 -11.48 -25.39 -13.19
C ALA A 55 -10.87 -26.79 -12.95
N LEU A 56 -9.66 -26.85 -12.41
CA LEU A 56 -8.97 -28.10 -12.04
C LEU A 56 -9.77 -28.89 -10.99
N ALA A 57 -10.41 -28.21 -10.03
CA ALA A 57 -11.27 -28.84 -9.04
C ALA A 57 -12.58 -29.39 -9.63
N ARG A 58 -13.11 -28.76 -10.70
CA ARG A 58 -14.26 -29.32 -11.43
C ARG A 58 -13.88 -30.56 -12.23
N VAL A 59 -12.78 -30.50 -12.99
CA VAL A 59 -12.31 -31.65 -13.80
C VAL A 59 -11.95 -32.85 -12.93
N ARG A 60 -11.33 -32.64 -11.77
CA ARG A 60 -11.03 -33.73 -10.80
C ARG A 60 -12.22 -34.14 -9.93
N GLY A 61 -13.28 -33.35 -9.92
CA GLY A 61 -14.51 -33.64 -9.18
C GLY A 61 -15.41 -34.66 -9.87
N ASP A 62 -15.23 -34.86 -11.19
CA ASP A 62 -15.95 -35.88 -11.98
C ASP A 62 -15.38 -37.31 -11.82
N GLU A 63 -14.25 -37.47 -11.11
CA GLU A 63 -13.53 -38.76 -10.99
C GLU A 63 -13.67 -39.44 -9.61
N TYR A 64 -14.59 -38.96 -8.76
CA TYR A 64 -14.80 -39.46 -7.39
C TYR A 64 -16.29 -39.58 -7.02
N ASP A 65 -17.13 -39.98 -7.97
CA ASP A 65 -18.51 -40.40 -7.72
C ASP A 65 -18.76 -41.77 -8.35
N ASP A 66 -18.04 -42.79 -7.87
CA ASP A 66 -18.45 -44.19 -8.02
C ASP A 66 -17.81 -45.02 -6.90
N GLY A 67 -18.65 -45.55 -6.00
CA GLY A 67 -18.26 -46.70 -5.18
C GLY A 67 -18.33 -46.57 -3.64
N GLU A 68 -19.27 -45.84 -3.06
CA GLU A 68 -19.74 -46.17 -1.70
C GLU A 68 -21.18 -46.67 -1.74
N GLY A 69 -21.33 -47.93 -2.17
CA GLY A 69 -22.57 -48.67 -2.10
C GLY A 69 -22.29 -50.13 -1.74
N HIS A 70 -22.79 -50.54 -0.57
CA HIS A 70 -22.95 -51.92 -0.09
C HIS A 70 -21.79 -52.52 0.74
N ALA A 71 -21.75 -52.12 2.01
CA ALA A 71 -21.43 -53.07 3.08
C ALA A 71 -22.69 -53.91 3.36
N CYS A 72 -22.66 -55.23 3.09
CA CYS A 72 -23.56 -56.24 3.65
C CYS A 72 -23.11 -57.67 3.24
N HIS A 73 -23.08 -58.60 4.21
CA HIS A 73 -22.97 -60.07 4.13
C HIS A 73 -21.61 -60.64 3.69
N GLY A 74 -21.08 -61.70 4.27
CA GLY A 74 -21.59 -62.73 5.17
C GLY A 74 -20.62 -63.92 5.08
N ASP A 75 -20.55 -64.72 6.14
CA ASP A 75 -19.63 -65.84 6.37
C ASP A 75 -19.59 -66.90 5.24
N GLY A 76 -18.49 -67.66 5.13
CA GLY A 76 -18.50 -68.96 4.43
C GLY A 76 -17.14 -69.50 3.99
N ASP A 77 -16.78 -70.65 4.54
CA ASP A 77 -15.60 -71.51 4.31
C ASP A 77 -15.40 -72.03 2.87
N GLY A 78 -14.17 -72.52 2.58
CA GLY A 78 -13.85 -73.45 1.49
C GLY A 78 -12.52 -73.13 0.79
N ASP A 79 -11.39 -73.72 1.16
CA ASP A 79 -10.84 -75.04 0.75
C ASP A 79 -9.91 -74.97 -0.48
N ASP A 80 -8.72 -75.55 -0.26
CA ASP A 80 -7.55 -75.93 -1.05
C ASP A 80 -7.46 -75.71 -2.58
N GLY A 81 -6.24 -75.38 -3.04
CA GLY A 81 -5.87 -75.43 -4.46
C GLY A 81 -4.42 -75.02 -4.78
N ASP A 82 -3.49 -75.95 -4.65
CA ASP A 82 -2.10 -75.84 -5.11
C ASP A 82 -1.99 -75.69 -6.64
N GLY A 83 -1.22 -74.71 -7.12
CA GLY A 83 -1.01 -74.48 -8.55
C GLY A 83 0.27 -73.70 -8.86
N ARG A 84 1.14 -74.31 -9.68
CA ARG A 84 2.51 -73.90 -9.99
C ARG A 84 2.63 -72.72 -10.96
N SER A 85 3.78 -72.04 -10.84
CA SER A 85 4.47 -71.09 -11.72
C SER A 85 4.10 -71.06 -13.23
N ARG A 86 3.89 -69.85 -13.77
CA ARG A 86 4.63 -69.29 -14.93
C ARG A 86 4.24 -67.84 -15.26
N GLU A 87 5.22 -67.12 -15.82
CA GLU A 87 5.29 -65.69 -16.16
C GLU A 87 4.03 -65.01 -16.72
N GLY A 88 3.85 -63.75 -16.31
CA GLY A 88 3.07 -62.73 -17.00
C GLY A 88 3.55 -61.34 -16.60
N ASP A 89 4.12 -60.62 -17.56
CA ASP A 89 4.54 -59.22 -17.46
C ASP A 89 3.44 -58.32 -16.87
N ALA A 90 3.79 -57.49 -15.88
CA ALA A 90 3.03 -56.30 -15.53
C ALA A 90 3.99 -55.24 -14.96
N ASP A 91 3.94 -54.09 -15.61
CA ASP A 91 4.76 -52.91 -15.41
C ASP A 91 4.92 -52.46 -13.94
N PRO A 92 6.05 -51.82 -13.59
CA PRO A 92 6.17 -51.11 -12.32
C PRO A 92 5.25 -49.89 -12.36
N HIS A 93 4.07 -50.00 -11.75
CA HIS A 93 3.23 -48.86 -11.44
C HIS A 93 4.08 -47.78 -10.73
N PRO A 94 4.26 -46.58 -11.31
CA PRO A 94 4.84 -45.47 -10.56
C PRO A 94 3.86 -45.12 -9.46
N GLY A 95 4.29 -45.40 -8.22
CA GLY A 95 3.54 -45.14 -7.00
C GLY A 95 2.87 -43.77 -7.05
N GLN A 96 1.55 -43.82 -6.98
CA GLN A 96 0.64 -42.71 -6.76
C GLN A 96 1.12 -41.90 -5.56
N LEU A 97 1.71 -40.72 -5.80
CA LEU A 97 2.10 -39.79 -4.75
C LEU A 97 0.83 -39.37 -3.97
N PRO A 98 0.72 -39.70 -2.66
CA PRO A 98 -0.43 -39.30 -1.86
C PRO A 98 -0.40 -37.79 -1.64
N GLY A 99 -1.49 -37.11 -2.02
CA GLY A 99 -1.68 -35.66 -1.88
C GLY A 99 -1.39 -35.16 -0.47
N HIS A 100 -0.16 -34.67 -0.26
CA HIS A 100 0.21 -33.95 0.94
C HIS A 100 -0.40 -32.55 0.86
N ARG A 101 -1.47 -32.35 1.62
CA ARG A 101 -1.97 -31.01 1.99
C ARG A 101 -0.76 -30.18 2.44
N PRO A 102 -0.52 -28.98 1.89
CA PRO A 102 0.74 -28.29 2.15
C PRO A 102 0.75 -27.82 3.60
N ARG A 103 1.45 -28.57 4.47
CA ARG A 103 1.81 -28.16 5.84
C ARG A 103 2.56 -26.81 5.86
N LEU A 104 3.08 -26.39 4.71
CA LEU A 104 3.63 -25.06 4.46
C LEU A 104 2.64 -23.91 4.62
N ALA A 105 1.34 -24.11 4.40
CA ALA A 105 0.36 -23.04 4.62
C ALA A 105 0.28 -22.63 6.10
N TRP A 106 0.64 -23.53 7.02
CA TRP A 106 0.74 -23.24 8.45
C TRP A 106 1.93 -22.34 8.80
N LEU A 107 2.97 -22.25 7.95
CA LEU A 107 4.05 -21.26 8.14
C LEU A 107 3.56 -19.82 7.97
N LEU A 108 2.46 -19.57 7.25
CA LEU A 108 1.82 -18.25 7.18
C LEU A 108 1.06 -17.90 8.47
N ALA A 109 0.71 -18.89 9.31
CA ALA A 109 0.14 -18.62 10.62
C ALA A 109 1.19 -18.05 11.60
N LEU A 110 2.47 -18.37 11.40
CA LEU A 110 3.57 -17.89 12.24
C LEU A 110 3.73 -16.35 12.24
N PRO A 111 3.84 -15.65 11.09
CA PRO A 111 3.89 -14.19 11.08
C PRO A 111 2.58 -13.55 11.56
N ALA A 112 1.42 -14.17 11.30
CA ALA A 112 0.14 -13.68 11.82
C ALA A 112 0.05 -13.79 13.35
N LEU A 113 0.47 -14.92 13.91
CA LEU A 113 0.53 -15.18 15.35
C LEU A 113 1.58 -14.27 16.02
N ALA A 114 2.72 -14.06 15.38
CA ALA A 114 3.74 -13.12 15.84
C ALA A 114 3.19 -11.69 15.93
N LEU A 115 2.47 -11.20 14.91
CA LEU A 115 1.83 -9.88 14.95
C LEU A 115 0.73 -9.80 16.02
N LEU A 116 0.00 -10.89 16.25
CA LEU A 116 -1.05 -10.96 17.27
C LEU A 116 -0.48 -10.94 18.69
N LEU A 117 0.59 -11.69 18.94
CA LEU A 117 1.26 -11.80 20.24
C LEU A 117 2.21 -10.63 20.51
N TYR A 118 2.79 -10.06 19.46
CA TYR A 118 3.77 -8.97 19.50
C TYR A 118 3.37 -7.86 18.53
N PRO A 119 2.30 -7.11 18.83
CA PRO A 119 1.94 -5.96 18.02
C PRO A 119 3.10 -4.95 18.03
N PRO A 120 3.54 -4.44 16.86
CA PRO A 120 4.53 -3.37 16.82
C PRO A 120 4.00 -2.18 17.64
N PRO A 121 4.87 -1.49 18.40
CA PRO A 121 4.43 -0.33 19.16
C PRO A 121 3.84 0.72 18.22
N ALA A 122 2.85 1.46 18.71
CA ALA A 122 2.31 2.58 17.97
C ALA A 122 3.43 3.56 17.59
N LEU A 123 3.25 4.26 16.46
CA LEU A 123 4.12 5.35 16.04
C LEU A 123 4.28 6.33 17.22
N GLY A 124 5.51 6.43 17.74
CA GLY A 124 5.81 7.15 18.97
C GLY A 124 7.03 8.03 18.81
N SER A 125 7.71 8.33 19.92
CA SER A 125 8.90 9.17 19.95
C SER A 125 10.02 8.69 19.02
N TYR A 126 10.16 7.38 18.81
CA TYR A 126 11.15 6.82 17.89
C TYR A 126 10.90 7.23 16.43
N SER A 127 9.64 7.14 15.98
CA SER A 127 9.24 7.52 14.62
C SER A 127 9.43 9.01 14.39
N ALA A 128 9.05 9.83 15.38
CA ALA A 128 9.29 11.28 15.35
C ALA A 128 10.78 11.62 15.31
N GLY A 129 11.61 10.94 16.11
CA GLY A 129 13.06 11.12 16.14
C GLY A 129 13.74 10.73 14.82
N ARG A 130 13.31 9.65 14.18
CA ARG A 130 13.75 9.26 12.83
C ARG A 130 13.42 10.33 11.79
N GLU A 131 12.23 10.91 11.89
CA GLU A 131 11.79 11.97 10.98
C GLU A 131 12.62 13.26 11.14
N ALA A 132 12.93 13.64 12.38
CA ALA A 132 13.80 14.77 12.68
C ALA A 132 15.24 14.51 12.21
N ALA A 133 15.78 13.33 12.49
CA ALA A 133 17.12 12.94 12.04
C ALA A 133 17.24 12.91 10.50
N ALA A 134 16.21 12.46 9.79
CA ALA A 134 16.18 12.46 8.33
C ALA A 134 16.22 13.88 7.74
N ARG A 135 15.54 14.85 8.38
CA ARG A 135 15.62 16.27 8.01
C ARG A 135 17.02 16.83 8.23
N ALA A 136 17.57 16.65 9.44
CA ALA A 136 18.91 17.12 9.77
C ALA A 136 20.00 16.56 8.82
N ALA A 137 19.80 15.34 8.30
CA ALA A 137 20.74 14.69 7.38
C ALA A 137 20.66 15.19 5.91
N GLN A 138 19.63 15.95 5.50
CA GLN A 138 19.47 16.36 4.10
C GLN A 138 20.54 17.35 3.63
N GLY A 139 21.11 18.16 4.54
CA GLY A 139 22.16 19.12 4.23
C GLY A 139 21.69 20.29 3.36
N VAL A 140 22.41 21.41 3.42
CA VAL A 140 22.14 22.60 2.59
C VAL A 140 22.80 22.44 1.22
N GLY A 141 22.08 22.75 0.15
CA GLY A 141 22.54 22.52 -1.23
C GLY A 141 21.90 23.47 -2.24
N THR A 142 22.20 23.25 -3.52
CA THR A 142 21.61 23.99 -4.63
C THR A 142 20.44 23.21 -5.22
N PHE A 143 19.41 23.93 -5.65
CA PHE A 143 18.21 23.35 -6.24
C PHE A 143 18.09 23.67 -7.73
N PRO A 144 17.41 22.82 -8.53
CA PRO A 144 17.08 23.15 -9.92
C PRO A 144 16.28 24.45 -10.02
N ALA A 145 16.36 25.15 -11.15
CA ALA A 145 15.58 26.35 -11.40
C ALA A 145 14.06 26.10 -11.20
N LEU A 146 13.36 27.13 -10.71
CA LEU A 146 11.91 27.05 -10.56
C LEU A 146 11.20 26.95 -11.91
N PRO A 147 10.05 26.25 -11.98
CA PRO A 147 9.21 26.27 -13.17
C PRO A 147 8.88 27.70 -13.60
N ALA A 148 8.70 27.88 -14.91
CA ALA A 148 8.18 29.12 -15.45
C ALA A 148 6.72 29.32 -14.97
N GLY A 149 6.36 30.56 -14.65
CA GLY A 149 5.02 30.94 -14.19
C GLY A 149 5.03 31.92 -13.03
N ASP A 150 3.94 32.69 -12.93
CA ASP A 150 3.62 33.54 -11.79
C ASP A 150 2.09 33.50 -11.57
N PRO A 151 1.59 32.87 -10.49
CA PRO A 151 2.35 32.21 -9.42
C PRO A 151 2.99 30.89 -9.86
N VAL A 152 4.10 30.53 -9.21
CA VAL A 152 4.80 29.24 -9.41
C VAL A 152 4.03 28.12 -8.71
N GLY A 153 3.56 27.14 -9.47
CA GLY A 153 2.96 25.93 -8.90
C GLY A 153 4.03 25.02 -8.28
N LEU A 154 3.94 24.78 -6.97
CA LEU A 154 4.82 23.86 -6.24
C LEU A 154 4.01 22.91 -5.36
N THR A 155 4.57 21.72 -5.11
CA THR A 155 4.09 20.84 -4.04
C THR A 155 4.52 21.40 -2.68
N VAL A 156 3.80 21.03 -1.61
CA VAL A 156 4.15 21.49 -0.26
C VAL A 156 5.53 20.96 0.12
N ALA A 157 5.84 19.71 -0.24
CA ALA A 157 7.15 19.10 -0.05
C ALA A 157 8.28 19.86 -0.78
N ALA A 158 8.08 20.23 -2.06
CA ALA A 158 9.12 20.90 -2.85
C ALA A 158 9.36 22.35 -2.40
N PHE A 159 8.30 23.05 -2.00
CA PHE A 159 8.46 24.35 -1.36
C PHE A 159 9.22 24.21 -0.05
N SER A 160 8.84 23.25 0.78
CA SER A 160 9.42 23.10 2.11
C SER A 160 10.89 22.71 2.06
N SER A 161 11.30 21.82 1.14
CA SER A 161 12.70 21.45 0.97
C SER A 161 13.54 22.64 0.48
N ARG A 162 13.03 23.43 -0.47
CA ARG A 162 13.71 24.64 -0.96
C ARG A 162 13.82 25.70 0.13
N ALA A 163 12.74 25.95 0.87
CA ALA A 163 12.73 26.97 1.92
C ALA A 163 13.74 26.68 3.04
N VAL A 164 13.96 25.40 3.35
CA VAL A 164 14.86 24.99 4.44
C VAL A 164 16.30 24.80 3.97
N TYR A 165 16.52 24.25 2.78
CA TYR A 165 17.85 23.79 2.37
C TYR A 165 18.46 24.49 1.14
N ASP A 166 17.73 25.37 0.44
CA ASP A 166 18.24 26.01 -0.78
C ASP A 166 19.17 27.19 -0.47
N SER A 167 20.47 26.98 -0.63
CA SER A 167 21.48 28.03 -0.47
C SER A 167 21.32 29.17 -1.49
N GLY A 168 20.75 28.89 -2.66
CA GLY A 168 20.47 29.88 -3.70
C GLY A 168 19.24 30.73 -3.43
N ARG A 169 18.44 30.41 -2.39
CA ARG A 169 17.20 31.10 -2.01
C ARG A 169 16.27 31.37 -3.20
N SER A 170 16.07 30.37 -4.06
CA SER A 170 15.32 30.48 -5.33
C SER A 170 13.87 30.95 -5.17
N LEU A 171 13.29 30.82 -3.98
CA LEU A 171 11.93 31.26 -3.66
C LEU A 171 11.81 32.77 -3.38
N THR A 172 12.93 33.48 -3.19
CA THR A 172 12.91 34.91 -2.86
C THR A 172 12.30 35.73 -3.98
N GLY A 173 11.32 36.58 -3.66
CA GLY A 173 10.65 37.44 -4.64
C GLY A 173 9.72 36.70 -5.61
N ARG A 174 9.39 35.43 -5.34
CA ARG A 174 8.44 34.65 -6.15
C ARG A 174 7.15 34.43 -5.39
N THR A 175 6.04 34.58 -6.11
CA THR A 175 4.73 34.13 -5.64
C THR A 175 4.60 32.64 -5.92
N VAL A 176 4.23 31.86 -4.91
CA VAL A 176 4.05 30.41 -5.02
C VAL A 176 2.60 30.04 -4.79
N ARG A 177 2.15 29.01 -5.50
CA ARG A 177 0.83 28.39 -5.33
C ARG A 177 1.01 26.95 -4.92
N MET A 178 0.42 26.58 -3.79
CA MET A 178 0.46 25.23 -3.23
C MET A 178 -0.93 24.75 -2.87
N THR A 179 -1.12 23.43 -2.81
CA THR A 179 -2.40 22.81 -2.44
C THR A 179 -2.17 21.82 -1.30
N GLY A 180 -3.05 21.84 -0.30
CA GLY A 180 -2.95 20.99 0.89
C GLY A 180 -4.22 21.02 1.71
N PHE A 181 -4.24 20.25 2.79
CA PHE A 181 -5.32 20.29 3.78
C PHE A 181 -4.86 21.04 5.03
N VAL A 182 -5.82 21.61 5.74
CA VAL A 182 -5.56 22.44 6.92
C VAL A 182 -5.31 21.56 8.15
N THR A 183 -4.19 21.81 8.85
CA THR A 183 -3.94 21.30 10.20
C THR A 183 -3.72 22.45 11.19
N ARG A 184 -3.93 22.21 12.48
CA ARG A 184 -3.81 23.22 13.55
C ARG A 184 -2.49 23.06 14.29
N GLY A 185 -1.86 24.18 14.59
CA GLY A 185 -0.74 24.29 15.53
C GLY A 185 -1.18 24.75 16.90
N LYS A 186 -0.23 25.27 17.68
CA LYS A 186 -0.53 25.89 18.98
C LYS A 186 -1.12 27.29 18.77
N GLY A 187 -2.12 27.65 19.57
CA GLY A 187 -2.76 28.96 19.49
C GLY A 187 -3.52 29.16 18.18
N GLN A 188 -3.23 30.25 17.46
CA GLN A 188 -3.86 30.60 16.19
C GLN A 188 -3.08 30.13 14.95
N VAL A 189 -1.97 29.42 15.17
CA VAL A 189 -1.12 28.92 14.08
C VAL A 189 -1.84 27.78 13.35
N TRP A 190 -1.77 27.79 12.03
CA TRP A 190 -2.27 26.71 11.19
C TRP A 190 -1.31 26.45 10.04
N TYR A 191 -1.34 25.21 9.56
CA TYR A 191 -0.41 24.74 8.53
C TYR A 191 -1.17 24.26 7.30
N LEU A 192 -0.62 24.58 6.13
CA LEU A 192 -0.92 23.86 4.91
C LEU A 192 -0.12 22.55 4.93
N THR A 193 -0.82 21.43 4.94
CA THR A 193 -0.22 20.11 5.12
C THR A 193 -0.48 19.22 3.90
N ARG A 194 0.52 18.43 3.53
CA ARG A 194 0.39 17.29 2.61
C ARG A 194 1.07 16.07 3.21
N LEU A 195 0.58 14.90 2.84
CA LEU A 195 1.16 13.62 3.21
C LEU A 195 2.06 13.13 2.08
N LEU A 196 3.30 12.74 2.39
CA LEU A 196 4.20 12.13 1.42
C LEU A 196 4.21 10.62 1.64
N VAL A 197 4.06 9.85 0.56
CA VAL A 197 4.01 8.39 0.60
C VAL A 197 5.04 7.82 -0.36
N THR A 198 5.82 6.85 0.11
CA THR A 198 6.81 6.16 -0.73
C THR A 198 6.18 4.93 -1.39
N CYS A 199 5.52 4.07 -0.61
CA CYS A 199 4.91 2.84 -1.08
C CYS A 199 3.44 2.69 -0.64
N CYS A 200 3.07 3.07 0.58
CA CYS A 200 1.70 2.93 1.08
C CYS A 200 1.40 3.87 2.24
N ALA A 201 0.12 4.06 2.57
CA ALA A 201 -0.30 4.96 3.65
C ALA A 201 0.35 4.68 5.01
N ALA A 202 0.89 3.46 5.24
CA ALA A 202 1.61 3.11 6.45
C ALA A 202 2.99 3.79 6.57
N ASP A 203 3.59 4.25 5.47
CA ASP A 203 4.86 4.98 5.46
C ASP A 203 4.69 6.50 5.37
N ALA A 204 3.45 6.98 5.44
CA ALA A 204 3.13 8.38 5.20
C ALA A 204 3.84 9.29 6.22
N THR A 205 4.55 10.30 5.69
CA THR A 205 5.13 11.39 6.48
C THR A 205 4.44 12.71 6.16
N THR A 206 4.65 13.75 6.98
CA THR A 206 4.01 15.06 6.77
C THR A 206 4.99 16.11 6.27
N SER A 207 4.59 16.85 5.23
CA SER A 207 5.16 18.14 4.90
C SER A 207 4.21 19.24 5.35
N LYS A 208 4.76 20.28 5.98
CA LYS A 208 4.00 21.36 6.60
C LYS A 208 4.60 22.70 6.23
N VAL A 209 3.73 23.67 5.96
CA VAL A 209 4.08 25.08 5.77
C VAL A 209 3.17 25.90 6.66
N GLU A 210 3.74 26.76 7.50
CA GLU A 210 2.98 27.69 8.32
C GLU A 210 2.39 28.80 7.46
N ILE A 211 1.09 29.06 7.61
CA ILE A 211 0.41 30.10 6.85
C ILE A 211 0.13 31.31 7.75
N ARG A 212 0.65 32.47 7.35
CA ARG A 212 0.42 33.76 8.02
C ARG A 212 -0.37 34.71 7.12
N GLY A 213 -1.04 35.69 7.72
CA GLY A 213 -1.82 36.71 6.98
C GLY A 213 -3.24 36.27 6.56
N ALA A 214 -3.63 35.02 6.80
CA ALA A 214 -4.97 34.52 6.52
C ALA A 214 -5.54 33.71 7.70
N GLY A 215 -6.83 33.85 7.95
CA GLY A 215 -7.54 33.08 8.98
C GLY A 215 -7.63 31.60 8.62
N ALA A 216 -7.48 30.72 9.62
CA ALA A 216 -7.50 29.28 9.42
C ALA A 216 -8.90 28.76 9.02
N PRO A 217 -9.05 28.06 7.89
CA PRO A 217 -10.26 27.28 7.62
C PRO A 217 -10.46 26.15 8.65
N ALA A 218 -11.55 25.39 8.49
CA ALA A 218 -11.76 24.18 9.28
C ALA A 218 -10.68 23.13 8.98
N VAL A 219 -10.32 22.33 10.00
CA VAL A 219 -9.38 21.21 9.86
C VAL A 219 -9.87 20.24 8.77
N ASP A 220 -8.95 19.59 8.08
CA ASP A 220 -9.19 18.65 6.97
C ASP A 220 -9.85 19.27 5.73
N THR A 221 -10.00 20.60 5.72
CA THR A 221 -10.46 21.31 4.52
C THR A 221 -9.31 21.44 3.52
N TRP A 222 -9.54 21.03 2.29
CA TRP A 222 -8.60 21.22 1.19
C TRP A 222 -8.64 22.65 0.66
N VAL A 223 -7.46 23.25 0.54
CA VAL A 223 -7.28 24.61 0.08
C VAL A 223 -6.09 24.72 -0.88
N THR A 224 -6.19 25.67 -1.79
CA THR A 224 -5.06 26.19 -2.55
C THR A 224 -4.66 27.53 -1.94
N VAL A 225 -3.41 27.64 -1.52
CA VAL A 225 -2.83 28.88 -0.96
C VAL A 225 -1.87 29.46 -1.98
N THR A 226 -2.03 30.75 -2.28
CA THR A 226 -1.06 31.52 -3.05
C THR A 226 -0.47 32.59 -2.13
N GLY A 227 0.86 32.73 -2.15
CA GLY A 227 1.55 33.60 -1.23
C GLY A 227 3.04 33.74 -1.53
N THR A 228 3.75 34.44 -0.64
CA THR A 228 5.19 34.67 -0.71
C THR A 228 5.92 34.06 0.48
N TRP A 229 7.11 33.53 0.24
CA TRP A 229 7.93 32.91 1.28
C TRP A 229 8.46 33.96 2.27
N LEU A 230 8.31 33.68 3.56
CA LEU A 230 8.94 34.43 4.64
C LEU A 230 10.10 33.60 5.21
N PRO A 231 11.37 33.95 4.91
CA PRO A 231 12.52 33.23 5.45
C PRO A 231 12.63 33.46 6.97
N GLU A 232 12.67 32.36 7.72
CA GLU A 232 12.90 32.34 9.17
C GLU A 232 13.95 31.27 9.49
N GLY A 233 14.76 31.51 10.53
CA GLY A 233 15.84 30.60 10.92
C GLY A 233 17.04 30.59 9.96
N GLU A 234 18.04 29.78 10.32
CA GLU A 234 19.18 29.48 9.45
C GLU A 234 18.86 28.29 8.54
N LEU A 235 19.43 28.26 7.33
CA LEU A 235 19.18 27.16 6.40
C LEU A 235 19.65 25.83 7.01
N GLY A 236 18.80 24.80 6.94
CA GLY A 236 19.05 23.47 7.50
C GLY A 236 18.94 23.36 9.01
N SER A 237 18.55 24.44 9.72
CA SER A 237 18.33 24.40 11.17
C SER A 237 16.89 24.01 11.53
N ASP A 238 16.67 23.61 12.78
CA ASP A 238 15.33 23.27 13.27
C ASP A 238 14.40 24.50 13.28
N GLU A 239 14.95 25.71 13.43
CA GLU A 239 14.19 26.98 13.40
C GLU A 239 13.67 27.33 12.01
N ALA A 240 14.29 26.82 10.94
CA ALA A 240 13.77 26.99 9.58
C ALA A 240 12.54 26.10 9.29
N TRP A 241 12.19 25.19 10.21
CA TRP A 241 11.07 24.27 10.08
C TRP A 241 9.99 24.50 11.16
N PRO A 242 8.69 24.51 10.80
CA PRO A 242 8.15 24.54 9.43
C PRO A 242 8.38 25.89 8.75
N PRO A 243 8.66 25.93 7.44
CA PRO A 243 8.83 27.18 6.72
C PRO A 243 7.52 27.97 6.67
N VAL A 244 7.65 29.30 6.57
CA VAL A 244 6.53 30.23 6.68
C VAL A 244 6.16 30.83 5.33
N LEU A 245 4.87 30.93 5.05
CA LEU A 245 4.31 31.58 3.87
C LEU A 245 3.36 32.70 4.31
N ALA A 246 3.59 33.92 3.81
CA ALA A 246 2.60 35.00 3.85
C ALA A 246 1.56 34.72 2.76
N ALA A 247 0.33 34.39 3.15
CA ALA A 247 -0.74 34.12 2.21
C ALA A 247 -1.35 35.41 1.66
N ASP A 248 -1.43 35.49 0.33
CA ASP A 248 -2.17 36.52 -0.39
C ASP A 248 -3.62 36.07 -0.62
N THR A 249 -3.81 34.79 -0.98
CA THR A 249 -5.13 34.20 -1.21
C THR A 249 -5.21 32.76 -0.72
N VAL A 250 -6.36 32.41 -0.15
CA VAL A 250 -6.71 31.04 0.28
C VAL A 250 -8.04 30.67 -0.35
N VAL A 251 -8.03 29.66 -1.21
CA VAL A 251 -9.24 29.21 -1.94
C VAL A 251 -9.55 27.78 -1.54
N ARG A 252 -10.78 27.54 -1.07
CA ARG A 252 -11.25 26.18 -0.79
C ARG A 252 -11.45 25.39 -2.09
N ILE A 253 -11.02 24.15 -2.09
CA ILE A 253 -11.16 23.23 -3.22
C ILE A 253 -11.72 21.88 -2.75
N ALA A 254 -12.11 21.04 -3.70
CA ALA A 254 -12.36 19.63 -3.44
C ALA A 254 -11.03 18.90 -3.19
N GLN A 255 -11.08 17.80 -2.44
CA GLN A 255 -9.93 16.92 -2.25
C GLN A 255 -9.39 16.47 -3.62
N PRO A 256 -8.09 16.65 -3.90
CA PRO A 256 -7.47 16.12 -5.09
C PRO A 256 -7.61 14.60 -5.17
N LYS A 257 -7.68 14.10 -6.41
CA LYS A 257 -7.70 12.67 -6.73
C LYS A 257 -6.56 11.89 -6.07
N ASP A 258 -5.35 12.44 -6.14
CA ASP A 258 -4.19 11.95 -5.41
C ASP A 258 -3.95 12.82 -4.14
N PRO A 259 -4.33 12.33 -2.95
CA PRO A 259 -4.11 13.07 -1.71
C PRO A 259 -2.64 13.07 -1.28
N TYR A 260 -1.78 12.27 -1.90
CA TYR A 260 -0.39 12.10 -1.50
C TYR A 260 0.58 12.81 -2.44
N GLU A 261 1.71 13.24 -1.88
CA GLU A 261 2.88 13.71 -2.64
C GLU A 261 3.94 12.63 -2.67
N LYS A 262 4.83 12.74 -3.64
CA LYS A 262 6.06 11.95 -3.66
C LYS A 262 7.14 12.71 -2.88
N PRO A 263 7.91 12.04 -2.02
CA PRO A 263 9.11 12.61 -1.42
C PRO A 263 10.17 12.98 -2.46
#